data_AF-A0A2D5S2G3-F1
#
_entry.id   AF-A0A2D5S2G3-F1
#
_cell.length_a   1.000
_cell.length_b   1.000
_cell.length_c   1.000
_cell.angle_alpha   90.00
_cell.angle_beta   90.00
_cell.angle_gamma   90.00
#
_symmetry.space_group_name_H-M   'P 1'
#
loop_
_entity.id
_entity.type
_entity.pdbx_description
1 polymer ?
#
loop_
_entity_poly.entity_id
_entity_poly.type
_entity_poly.pdbx_seq_one_letter_code
_entity_poly.pdbx_strand_id
1 'polypeptide(L)' 'MANPGNKPKKPGKGTPPTVATAPNGQENTAKVGSGEMANLNFKADKEFVKEWKVYCVTNDVSQIDQFKKMFEFWKEHH' A
#
# COMPACT_ATOMS: atom_id res chain seq x y z
N MET A 1 19.10 -59.45 0.46
CA MET A 1 18.01 -59.08 -0.47
C MET A 1 17.24 -57.93 0.17
N ALA A 2 17.50 -56.67 -0.20
CA ALA A 2 16.89 -55.50 0.43
C ALA A 2 15.60 -55.09 -0.28
N ASN A 3 14.53 -54.92 0.50
CA ASN A 3 13.16 -54.63 0.08
C ASN A 3 13.03 -53.20 -0.53
N PRO A 4 12.52 -53.03 -1.77
CA PRO A 4 12.36 -51.71 -2.38
C PRO A 4 10.97 -51.15 -2.08
N GLY A 5 10.79 -50.51 -0.92
CA GLY A 5 9.47 -50.07 -0.50
C GLY A 5 9.45 -48.90 0.48
N ASN A 6 9.93 -47.72 0.06
CA ASN A 6 9.31 -46.43 0.42
C ASN A 6 10.04 -45.26 -0.25
N LYS A 7 9.40 -44.61 -1.22
CA LYS A 7 9.84 -43.30 -1.71
C LYS A 7 9.30 -42.22 -0.76
N PRO A 8 10.10 -41.26 -0.29
CA PRO A 8 9.61 -40.14 0.52
C PRO A 8 8.62 -39.29 -0.29
N LYS A 9 7.42 -39.05 0.25
CA LYS A 9 6.46 -38.08 -0.33
C LYS A 9 7.05 -36.67 -0.20
N LYS A 10 7.23 -35.98 -1.33
CA LYS A 10 7.60 -34.55 -1.33
C LYS A 10 6.55 -33.77 -0.53
N PRO A 11 6.94 -32.82 0.35
CA PRO A 11 5.97 -31.96 1.02
C PRO A 11 5.22 -31.18 -0.07
N GLY A 12 3.90 -31.34 -0.10
CA GLY A 12 3.04 -30.61 -1.02
C GLY A 12 3.23 -29.11 -0.81
N LYS A 13 3.13 -28.33 -1.89
CA LYS A 13 3.00 -26.87 -1.80
C LYS A 13 1.90 -26.59 -0.76
N GLY A 14 2.24 -25.88 0.31
CA GLY A 14 1.35 -25.65 1.44
C GLY A 14 -0.02 -25.14 0.99
N THR A 15 -1.05 -25.43 1.78
CA THR A 15 -2.41 -24.97 1.53
C THR A 15 -2.39 -23.45 1.28
N PRO A 16 -2.96 -22.95 0.17
CA PRO A 16 -3.02 -21.51 -0.05
C PRO A 16 -3.74 -20.85 1.14
N PRO A 17 -3.23 -19.72 1.66
CA PRO A 17 -3.86 -19.03 2.77
C PRO A 17 -5.31 -18.73 2.40
N THR A 18 -6.24 -19.20 3.24
CA THR A 18 -7.66 -18.87 3.12
C THR A 18 -7.83 -17.36 3.24
N VAL A 19 -8.83 -16.78 2.58
CA VAL A 19 -9.09 -15.32 2.56
C VAL A 19 -9.12 -14.71 3.97
N ALA A 20 -9.54 -15.46 4.98
CA ALA A 20 -9.53 -15.08 6.39
C ALA A 20 -8.13 -14.85 7.00
N THR A 21 -7.06 -15.31 6.36
CA THR A 21 -5.67 -15.26 6.84
C THR A 21 -4.78 -14.38 5.95
N ALA A 22 -5.33 -13.78 4.89
CA ALA A 22 -4.61 -12.75 4.16
C ALA A 22 -4.60 -11.48 5.02
N PRO A 23 -3.43 -10.98 5.46
CA PRO A 23 -3.37 -9.69 6.12
C PRO A 23 -3.76 -8.63 5.09
N ASN A 24 -5.00 -8.17 5.19
CA ASN A 24 -5.49 -6.90 4.66
C ASN A 24 -5.40 -6.73 3.13
N GLY A 25 -5.50 -7.83 2.38
CA GLY A 25 -5.50 -7.77 0.92
C GLY A 25 -6.91 -7.82 0.34
N GLN A 26 -7.62 -6.68 0.28
CA GLN A 26 -8.55 -6.26 -0.81
C GLN A 26 -9.68 -5.29 -0.40
N GLU A 27 -9.87 -4.94 0.88
CA GLU A 27 -10.91 -3.99 1.28
C GLU A 27 -10.36 -2.58 1.57
N ASN A 28 -10.36 -1.69 0.57
CA ASN A 28 -10.16 -0.25 0.76
C ASN A 28 -11.40 0.46 1.35
N THR A 29 -12.48 -0.28 1.59
CA THR A 29 -13.77 0.19 2.12
C THR A 29 -13.90 0.02 3.62
N ALA A 30 -12.94 -0.64 4.29
CA ALA A 30 -12.92 -0.73 5.74
C ALA A 30 -12.71 0.67 6.33
N LYS A 31 -13.62 1.08 7.23
CA LYS A 31 -13.45 2.32 7.98
C LYS A 31 -12.18 2.18 8.83
N VAL A 32 -11.23 3.07 8.58
CA VAL A 32 -9.99 3.16 9.35
C VAL A 32 -10.36 3.41 10.82
N GLY A 33 -9.71 2.71 11.74
CA GLY A 33 -9.95 2.87 13.17
C GLY A 33 -9.74 4.31 13.63
N SER A 34 -10.38 4.71 14.73
CA SER A 34 -10.14 6.04 15.30
C SER A 34 -8.65 6.16 15.70
N GLY A 35 -7.93 7.11 15.09
CA GLY A 35 -6.50 7.30 15.28
C GLY A 35 -5.61 6.71 14.18
N GLU A 36 -6.17 6.00 13.20
CA GLU A 36 -5.42 5.45 12.08
C GLU A 36 -5.41 6.38 10.86
N MET A 37 -4.31 6.37 10.10
CA MET A 37 -4.17 7.20 8.90
C MET A 37 -5.01 6.63 7.75
N ALA A 38 -5.86 7.46 7.16
CA ALA A 38 -6.67 7.09 6.00
C ALA A 38 -5.94 7.36 4.67
N ASN A 39 -6.07 6.42 3.72
CA ASN A 39 -5.58 6.62 2.36
C ASN A 39 -6.56 7.46 1.53
N LEU A 40 -6.09 8.58 0.98
CA LEU A 40 -6.90 9.49 0.16
C LEU A 40 -7.13 9.01 -1.29
N ASN A 41 -6.36 8.01 -1.77
CA ASN A 41 -6.55 7.29 -3.05
C ASN A 41 -7.15 8.12 -4.21
N PHE A 42 -6.63 9.33 -4.46
CA PHE A 42 -7.13 10.16 -5.56
C PHE A 42 -6.43 9.81 -6.87
N LYS A 43 -7.18 9.88 -7.96
CA LYS A 43 -6.63 9.77 -9.32
C LYS A 43 -6.26 11.18 -9.78
N ALA A 44 -5.05 11.36 -10.27
CA ALA A 44 -4.58 12.60 -10.86
C ALA A 44 -4.03 12.36 -12.26
N ASP A 45 -3.96 13.43 -13.06
CA ASP A 45 -3.38 13.38 -14.39
C ASP A 45 -1.90 13.01 -14.35
N LYS A 46 -1.42 12.31 -15.39
CA LYS A 46 -0.03 11.82 -15.46
C LYS A 46 0.99 12.95 -15.57
N GLU A 47 0.67 14.04 -16.27
CA GLU A 47 1.56 15.19 -16.39
C GLU A 47 1.68 15.90 -15.04
N PHE A 48 0.54 16.15 -14.39
CA PHE A 48 0.51 16.73 -13.05
C PHE A 48 1.34 15.91 -12.04
N VAL A 49 1.21 14.58 -12.04
CA VAL A 49 1.98 13.71 -11.12
C VAL A 49 3.49 13.82 -11.37
N LYS A 50 3.93 14.05 -12.61
CA LYS A 50 5.35 14.27 -12.92
C LYS A 50 5.81 15.61 -12.37
N GLU A 51 5.08 16.69 -12.67
CA GLU A 51 5.42 18.03 -12.21
C GLU A 51 5.47 18.10 -10.68
N TRP A 52 4.50 17.48 -10.02
CA TRP A 52 4.45 17.36 -8.56
C TRP A 52 5.70 16.69 -7.98
N LYS A 53 6.10 15.56 -8.56
CA LYS A 53 7.31 14.84 -8.12
C LYS A 53 8.56 15.68 -8.34
N VAL A 54 8.70 16.32 -9.50
CA VAL A 54 9.83 17.20 -9.80
C VAL A 54 9.90 18.35 -8.79
N TYR A 55 8.78 18.98 -8.47
CA TYR A 55 8.71 20.03 -7.47
C TYR A 55 9.20 19.53 -6.10
N CYS A 56 8.68 18.38 -5.64
CA CYS A 56 9.04 17.82 -4.34
C CYS A 56 10.53 17.47 -4.25
N VAL A 57 11.10 16.87 -5.30
CA VAL A 57 12.52 16.54 -5.38
C VAL A 57 13.39 17.81 -5.41
N THR A 58 12.99 18.83 -6.18
CA THR A 58 13.75 20.07 -6.33
C THR A 58 13.82 20.86 -5.02
N ASN A 59 12.77 20.78 -4.20
CA ASN A 59 12.68 21.51 -2.93
C ASN A 59 13.07 20.64 -1.72
N ASP A 60 13.54 19.41 -1.93
CA ASP A 60 13.87 18.44 -0.88
C ASP A 60 12.75 18.24 0.17
N VAL A 61 11.50 18.13 -0.33
CA VAL A 61 10.31 17.95 0.52
C VAL A 61 9.61 16.62 0.20
N SER A 62 9.04 16.01 1.24
CA SER A 62 8.14 14.87 1.10
C SER A 62 6.86 15.28 0.38
N GLN A 63 6.41 14.44 -0.56
CA GLN A 63 5.15 14.65 -1.28
C GLN A 63 3.96 14.80 -0.33
N ILE A 64 3.91 13.99 0.74
CA ILE A 64 2.80 14.04 1.70
C ILE A 64 2.85 15.32 2.53
N ASP A 65 4.04 15.77 2.94
CA ASP A 65 4.17 16.97 3.74
C ASP A 65 3.89 18.23 2.92
N GLN A 66 4.32 18.25 1.66
CA GLN A 66 3.97 19.35 0.74
C GLN A 66 2.46 19.42 0.51
N PHE A 67 1.79 18.27 0.40
CA PHE A 67 0.33 18.22 0.27
C PHE A 67 -0.37 18.77 1.52
N LYS A 68 0.09 18.42 2.72
CA LYS A 68 -0.45 18.98 3.98
C LYS A 68 -0.25 20.49 4.07
N LYS A 69 0.94 20.99 3.74
CA LYS A 69 1.25 22.43 3.72
C LYS A 69 0.34 23.20 2.77
N MET A 70 0.08 22.64 1.58
CA MET A 70 -0.83 23.25 0.62
C MET A 70 -2.25 23.37 1.19
N PHE A 71 -2.72 22.35 1.91
CA PHE A 71 -4.01 22.37 2.60
C PHE A 71 -4.07 23.34 3.77
N GLU A 72 -2.99 23.47 4.54
CA GLU A 72 -2.89 24.46 5.62
C GLU A 72 -2.96 25.88 5.08
N PHE A 73 -2.15 26.17 4.06
CA PHE A 73 -2.19 27.45 3.36
C PHE A 73 -3.59 27.77 2.80
N TRP A 74 -4.26 26.79 2.20
CA TRP A 74 -5.61 27.01 1.69
C TRP A 74 -6.61 27.39 2.80
N LYS A 75 -6.56 26.75 3.97
CA LYS A 75 -7.42 27.07 5.12
C LYS A 75 -7.14 28.45 5.75
N GLU A 76 -5.93 28.97 5.61
CA GLU A 76 -5.57 30.30 6.15
C GLU A 76 -6.01 31.44 5.22
N HIS A 77 -6.17 31.15 3.92
CA HIS A 77 -6.46 32.12 2.88
C HIS A 77 -7.88 31.99 2.29
N HIS A 78 -8.72 31.12 2.83
CA HIS A 78 -10.16 30.96 2.55
C HIS A 78 -10.91 30.70 3.84
#